data_AF-A0A928MB28-F1
#
_entry.id   AF-A0A928MB28-F1
#
_cell.length_a   1.000
_cell.length_b   1.000
_cell.length_c   1.000
_cell.angle_alpha   90.00
_cell.angle_beta   90.00
_cell.angle_gamma   90.00
#
_symmetry.space_group_name_H-M   'P 1'
#
loop_
_entity.id
_entity.type
_entity.pdbx_description
1 polymer ?
#
loop_
_entity_poly.entity_id
_entity_poly.type
_entity_poly.pdbx_seq_one_letter_code
_entity_poly.pdbx_strand_id
1 'polypeptide(L)'
;MDKLIIALLVSIGRGIFWGWVTHSVIRSKGYYTNWFWWGFFFGLFAFVAACAKPQNIWWNKPNYSSAGNAASPSSPVNSGWLCSCGRENAPYVSSCVCGISKSSYLTSKHDSLAKPEN
;
A
#
# COMPACT_ATOMS: atom_id res chain seq x y z
N MET A 1 37.72 6.28 -25.84
CA MET A 1 37.45 6.24 -24.39
C MET A 1 36.37 7.24 -24.01
N ASP A 2 36.40 8.46 -24.57
CA ASP A 2 35.44 9.52 -24.26
C ASP A 2 33.98 9.18 -24.55
N LYS A 3 33.68 8.51 -25.67
CA LYS A 3 32.30 8.08 -26.00
C LYS A 3 31.73 7.08 -24.99
N LEU A 4 32.57 6.19 -24.44
CA LEU A 4 32.15 5.22 -23.43
C LEU A 4 31.91 5.90 -22.08
N ILE A 5 32.79 6.84 -21.71
CA ILE A 5 32.63 7.65 -20.50
C ILE A 5 31.34 8.47 -20.57
N ILE A 6 31.10 9.15 -21.69
CA ILE A 6 29.87 9.93 -21.91
C ILE A 6 28.63 9.01 -21.85
N ALA A 7 28.65 7.86 -22.52
CA ALA A 7 27.55 6.90 -22.48
C ALA A 7 27.27 6.38 -21.05
N LEU A 8 28.31 6.19 -20.25
CA LEU A 8 28.20 5.77 -18.86
C LEU A 8 27.58 6.87 -17.98
N LEU A 9 28.03 8.12 -18.13
CA LEU A 9 27.46 9.27 -17.41
C LEU A 9 25.97 9.48 -17.73
N VAL A 10 25.60 9.37 -19.01
CA VAL A 10 24.20 9.46 -19.45
C VAL A 10 23.37 8.32 -18.85
N SER A 11 23.92 7.10 -18.78
CA SER A 11 23.24 5.95 -18.21
C SER A 11 22.98 6.11 -16.70
N ILE A 12 23.96 6.63 -15.96
CA ILE A 12 23.82 6.92 -14.53
C ILE A 12 22.77 8.03 -14.30
N GLY A 13 22.83 9.12 -15.07
CA GLY A 13 21.86 10.22 -14.97
C GLY A 13 20.42 9.75 -15.22
N ARG A 14 20.22 8.91 -16.25
CA ARG A 14 18.92 8.28 -16.52
C ARG A 14 18.43 7.44 -15.34
N GLY A 15 19.32 6.65 -14.75
CA GLY A 15 19.01 5.85 -13.56
C GLY A 15 18.59 6.70 -12.36
N ILE A 16 19.36 7.76 -12.05
CA ILE A 16 19.05 8.65 -10.92
C ILE A 16 17.68 9.31 -11.10
N PHE A 17 17.38 9.81 -12.30
CA PHE A 17 16.08 10.40 -12.62
C PHE A 17 14.93 9.42 -12.35
N TRP A 18 15.00 8.21 -12.92
CA TRP A 18 13.94 7.21 -12.71
C TRP A 18 13.86 6.70 -11.27
N GLY A 19 14.99 6.57 -10.59
CA GLY A 19 15.03 6.23 -9.17
C GLY A 19 14.28 7.25 -8.32
N TRP A 20 14.52 8.55 -8.56
CA TRP A 20 13.86 9.61 -7.80
C TRP A 20 12.35 9.70 -8.09
N VAL A 21 11.95 9.59 -9.36
CA VAL A 21 10.53 9.59 -9.77
C VAL A 21 9.78 8.41 -9.13
N THR A 22 10.33 7.20 -9.26
CA THR A 22 9.71 5.98 -8.72
C THR A 22 9.57 6.05 -7.20
N HIS A 23 10.59 6.53 -6.50
CA HIS A 23 10.56 6.70 -5.04
C HIS A 23 9.52 7.73 -4.60
N SER A 24 9.35 8.81 -5.38
CA SER A 24 8.36 9.85 -5.10
C SER A 24 6.92 9.32 -5.25
N VAL A 25 6.62 8.54 -6.29
CA VAL A 25 5.29 7.91 -6.47
C VAL A 25 4.95 6.94 -5.34
N ILE A 26 5.94 6.18 -4.88
CA ILE A 26 5.74 5.21 -3.81
C ILE A 26 5.49 5.91 -2.47
N ARG A 27 6.23 6.99 -2.19
CA ARG A 27 5.98 7.84 -1.03
C ARG A 27 4.64 8.57 -1.09
N SER A 28 4.21 9.04 -2.25
CA SER A 28 2.89 9.67 -2.40
C SER A 28 1.74 8.67 -2.20
N LYS A 29 2.00 7.38 -2.44
CA LYS A 29 1.12 6.26 -2.09
C LYS A 29 1.27 5.82 -0.62
N GLY A 30 2.09 6.53 0.16
CA GLY A 30 2.31 6.38 1.60
C GLY A 30 3.26 5.24 1.99
N TYR A 31 3.93 4.58 1.05
CA TYR A 31 4.91 3.54 1.36
C TYR A 31 6.25 4.15 1.77
N TYR A 32 6.79 3.68 2.90
CA TYR A 32 8.10 4.13 3.43
C TYR A 32 9.27 3.22 3.03
N THR A 33 9.09 2.41 1.99
CA THR A 33 10.13 1.51 1.47
C THR A 33 11.00 2.20 0.43
N ASN A 34 12.28 1.84 0.35
CA ASN A 34 13.21 2.40 -0.62
C ASN A 34 12.98 1.81 -2.02
N TRP A 35 12.18 2.50 -2.84
CA TRP A 35 11.91 2.14 -4.24
C TRP A 35 12.83 2.83 -5.25
N PHE A 36 13.77 3.64 -4.77
CA PHE A 36 14.79 4.28 -5.59
C PHE A 36 15.57 3.28 -6.45
N TRP A 37 16.07 2.19 -5.85
CA TRP A 37 16.89 1.20 -6.58
C TRP A 37 16.09 0.47 -7.66
N TRP A 38 14.82 0.20 -7.42
CA TRP A 38 13.93 -0.36 -8.42
C TRP A 38 13.77 0.60 -9.62
N GLY A 39 13.56 1.89 -9.36
CA GLY A 39 13.55 2.91 -10.42
C GLY A 39 14.90 3.06 -11.14
N PHE A 40 16.02 3.00 -10.40
CA PHE A 40 17.35 3.19 -10.96
C PHE A 40 17.73 2.12 -11.99
N PHE A 41 17.48 0.84 -11.69
CA PHE A 41 17.84 -0.27 -12.58
C PHE A 41 16.79 -0.56 -13.65
N PHE A 42 15.49 -0.45 -13.34
CA PHE A 42 14.41 -0.87 -14.24
C PHE A 42 13.69 0.29 -14.94
N GLY A 43 14.00 1.54 -14.59
CA GLY A 43 13.48 2.73 -15.26
C GLY A 43 11.96 2.79 -15.32
N LEU A 44 11.44 2.91 -16.55
CA LEU A 44 10.01 2.99 -16.83
C LEU A 44 9.21 1.79 -16.29
N PHE A 45 9.76 0.57 -16.28
CA PHE A 45 9.04 -0.60 -15.80
C PHE A 45 8.76 -0.53 -14.29
N ALA A 46 9.74 -0.10 -13.50
CA ALA A 46 9.53 0.11 -12.06
C ALA A 46 8.58 1.27 -11.79
N PHE A 47 8.59 2.32 -12.63
CA PHE A 47 7.60 3.38 -12.55
C PHE A 47 6.17 2.88 -12.81
N VAL A 48 5.95 2.07 -13.85
CA VAL A 48 4.64 1.46 -14.12
C VAL A 48 4.21 0.57 -12.95
N ALA A 49 5.11 -0.25 -12.41
CA ALA A 49 4.83 -1.06 -11.22
C ALA A 49 4.51 -0.20 -9.98
N ALA A 50 5.16 0.95 -9.84
CA ALA A 50 4.90 1.90 -8.76
C ALA A 50 3.51 2.53 -8.90
N CYS A 51 3.13 2.92 -10.13
CA CYS A 51 1.81 3.42 -10.44
C CYS A 51 0.71 2.37 -10.20
N ALA A 52 0.97 1.11 -10.57
CA ALA A 52 0.07 -0.01 -10.38
C ALA A 52 -0.07 -0.46 -8.91
N LYS A 53 0.90 -0.12 -8.04
CA LYS A 53 0.76 -0.37 -6.61
C LYS A 53 -0.46 0.37 -6.05
N PRO A 54 -1.28 -0.28 -5.20
CA PRO A 54 -2.40 0.38 -4.56
C PRO A 54 -1.92 1.50 -3.62
N GLN A 55 -2.76 2.50 -3.36
CA GLN A 55 -2.51 3.48 -2.30
C GLN A 55 -2.44 2.74 -0.95
N ASN A 56 -1.46 3.05 -0.10
CA ASN A 56 -1.52 2.63 1.29
C ASN A 56 -2.24 3.71 2.12
N ILE A 57 -3.21 3.28 2.91
CA ILE A 57 -4.11 4.17 3.66
C ILE A 57 -3.99 3.96 5.16
N TRP A 58 -3.00 3.18 5.60
CA TRP A 58 -2.65 3.02 7.01
C TRP A 58 -2.27 4.35 7.69
N TRP A 59 -1.75 5.32 6.92
CA TRP A 59 -1.42 6.65 7.42
C TRP A 59 -2.63 7.60 7.45
N ASN A 60 -3.66 7.32 6.65
CA ASN A 60 -4.91 8.08 6.56
C ASN A 60 -6.05 7.27 7.16
N LYS A 61 -5.90 6.82 8.42
CA LYS A 61 -7.11 6.64 9.22
C LYS A 61 -7.65 8.05 9.47
N PRO A 62 -8.84 8.45 8.99
CA PRO A 62 -9.54 9.47 9.72
C PRO A 62 -9.57 8.97 11.16
N ASN A 63 -9.18 9.83 12.09
CA ASN A 63 -9.56 9.63 13.47
C ASN A 63 -11.06 9.32 13.45
N TYR A 64 -11.44 8.06 13.66
CA TYR A 64 -12.77 7.73 14.19
C TYR A 64 -12.78 8.21 15.65
N SER A 65 -12.45 9.49 15.85
CA SER A 65 -12.76 10.22 17.06
C SER A 65 -14.21 10.62 16.88
N SER A 66 -15.09 9.76 17.40
CA SER A 66 -16.27 10.24 18.11
C SER A 66 -17.24 11.09 17.29
N ALA A 67 -17.77 10.57 16.18
CA ALA A 67 -19.13 10.90 15.80
C ALA A 67 -20.04 9.92 16.55
N GLY A 68 -20.55 10.38 17.69
CA GLY A 68 -21.29 9.58 18.64
C GLY A 68 -22.54 8.91 18.06
N ASN A 69 -22.81 7.76 18.67
CA ASN A 69 -24.07 7.02 18.78
C ASN A 69 -24.29 5.83 17.82
N ALA A 70 -24.32 4.66 18.48
CA ALA A 70 -24.97 3.41 18.14
C ALA A 70 -24.26 2.47 17.14
N ALA A 71 -23.39 1.59 17.65
CA ALA A 71 -23.74 0.17 17.85
C ALA A 71 -22.50 -0.66 18.20
N SER A 72 -22.62 -1.40 19.30
CA SER A 72 -21.75 -2.50 19.72
C SER A 72 -21.96 -3.75 18.82
N PRO A 73 -21.27 -4.88 19.05
CA PRO A 73 -20.68 -5.73 18.04
C PRO A 73 -21.69 -6.68 17.39
N SER A 74 -22.31 -6.25 16.31
CA SER A 74 -22.84 -7.15 15.29
C SER A 74 -22.81 -6.40 13.97
N SER A 75 -21.67 -6.45 13.29
CA SER A 75 -21.62 -5.99 11.90
C SER A 75 -22.69 -6.79 11.15
N PRO A 76 -23.73 -6.15 10.59
CA PRO A 76 -24.73 -6.87 9.84
C PRO A 76 -24.00 -7.59 8.71
N VAL A 77 -24.35 -8.85 8.48
CA VAL A 77 -23.75 -9.79 7.51
C VAL A 77 -23.70 -9.23 6.06
N ASN A 78 -24.29 -8.05 5.84
CA ASN A 78 -24.47 -7.38 4.56
C ASN A 78 -23.69 -6.06 4.40
N SER A 79 -22.98 -5.56 5.43
CA SER A 79 -22.00 -4.50 5.20
C SER A 79 -20.70 -5.14 4.70
N GLY A 80 -20.06 -4.50 3.73
CA GLY A 80 -18.77 -4.96 3.20
C GLY A 80 -17.69 -5.11 4.28
N TRP A 81 -16.52 -5.60 3.89
CA TRP A 81 -15.36 -5.66 4.77
C TRP A 81 -14.23 -4.76 4.28
N LEU A 82 -13.67 -3.97 5.18
CA LEU A 82 -12.51 -3.12 4.90
C LEU A 82 -11.25 -3.97 4.96
N CYS A 83 -10.60 -4.18 3.81
CA CYS A 83 -9.34 -4.88 3.76
C CYS A 83 -8.24 -4.07 4.46
N SER A 84 -7.17 -4.74 4.88
CA SER A 84 -6.00 -4.09 5.47
C SER A 84 -5.22 -3.25 4.44
N CYS A 85 -5.39 -3.47 3.13
CA CYS A 85 -4.95 -2.49 2.11
C CYS A 85 -5.90 -1.28 1.97
N GLY A 86 -6.96 -1.23 2.79
CA GLY A 86 -7.96 -0.18 2.94
C GLY A 86 -9.00 -0.06 1.82
N ARG A 87 -9.04 -1.04 0.92
CA ARG A 87 -10.17 -1.20 -0.01
C ARG A 87 -11.37 -1.78 0.73
N GLU A 88 -12.54 -1.19 0.56
CA GLU A 88 -13.81 -1.81 0.95
C GLU A 88 -14.21 -2.86 -0.09
N ASN A 89 -14.50 -4.06 0.39
CA ASN A 89 -14.95 -5.16 -0.43
C ASN A 89 -16.40 -5.48 -0.08
N ALA A 90 -17.18 -5.88 -1.09
CA ALA A 90 -18.55 -6.34 -0.87
C ALA A 90 -18.59 -7.56 0.09
N PRO A 91 -19.69 -7.79 0.82
CA PRO A 91 -19.77 -8.84 1.84
C PRO A 91 -19.48 -10.25 1.28
N TYR A 92 -19.83 -10.50 0.02
CA TYR A 92 -19.62 -11.78 -0.69
C TYR A 92 -18.19 -11.98 -1.23
N VAL A 93 -17.35 -10.94 -1.24
CA VAL A 93 -15.97 -11.04 -1.73
C VAL A 93 -15.11 -11.72 -0.68
N SER A 94 -14.47 -12.84 -1.03
CA SER A 94 -13.64 -13.64 -0.09
C SER A 94 -12.16 -13.21 -0.06
N SER A 95 -11.69 -12.52 -1.09
CA SER A 95 -10.32 -11.99 -1.20
C SER A 95 -10.33 -10.59 -1.80
N CYS A 96 -9.52 -9.70 -1.22
CA CYS A 96 -9.32 -8.38 -1.77
C CYS A 96 -8.43 -8.47 -3.02
N VAL A 97 -8.60 -7.53 -3.96
CA VAL A 97 -7.71 -7.37 -5.13
C VAL A 97 -6.24 -7.20 -4.73
N CYS A 98 -5.95 -6.73 -3.52
CA CYS A 98 -4.58 -6.65 -3.00
C CYS A 98 -4.01 -8.00 -2.50
N GLY A 99 -4.73 -9.12 -2.67
CA GLY A 99 -4.27 -10.48 -2.39
C GLY A 99 -4.54 -10.99 -0.97
N ILE A 100 -5.16 -10.19 -0.09
CA ILE A 100 -5.45 -10.55 1.30
C ILE A 100 -6.84 -11.17 1.40
N SER A 101 -6.96 -12.30 2.11
CA SER A 101 -8.25 -12.97 2.31
C SER A 101 -9.04 -12.34 3.47
N LYS A 102 -10.36 -12.44 3.37
CA LYS A 102 -11.30 -12.00 4.41
C LYS A 102 -11.06 -12.73 5.74
N SER A 103 -10.65 -13.99 5.70
CA SER A 103 -10.37 -14.80 6.90
C SER A 103 -9.20 -14.24 7.71
N SER A 104 -8.10 -13.82 7.06
CA SER A 104 -6.94 -13.23 7.75
C SER A 104 -7.30 -11.96 8.52
N TYR A 105 -8.23 -11.15 7.97
CA TYR A 105 -8.75 -9.97 8.64
C TYR A 105 -9.57 -10.34 9.88
N LEU A 106 -10.51 -11.29 9.76
CA LEU A 106 -11.39 -11.70 10.86
C LEU A 106 -10.61 -12.31 12.02
N THR A 107 -9.59 -13.12 11.75
CA THR A 107 -8.72 -13.68 12.79
C THR A 107 -7.99 -12.58 13.57
N SER A 108 -7.42 -11.58 12.88
CA SER A 108 -6.75 -10.45 13.54
C SER A 108 -7.67 -9.61 14.43
N LYS A 109 -8.97 -9.52 14.07
CA LYS A 109 -9.99 -8.83 14.85
C LYS A 109 -10.44 -9.65 16.07
N HIS A 110 -10.50 -10.97 15.93
CA HIS A 110 -10.83 -11.87 17.04
C HIS A 110 -9.70 -11.91 18.08
N ASP A 111 -8.45 -11.97 17.65
CA ASP A 111 -7.29 -12.00 18.54
C ASP A 111 -7.10 -10.68 19.32
N SER A 112 -7.48 -9.55 18.71
CA SER A 112 -7.46 -8.23 19.38
C SER A 112 -8.60 -8.02 20.39
N LEU A 113 -9.65 -8.85 20.36
CA LEU A 113 -10.74 -8.86 21.35
C LEU A 113 -10.52 -9.93 22.44
N ALA A 114 -9.61 -10.89 22.23
CA ALA A 114 -9.36 -11.99 23.14
C ALA A 114 -8.23 -11.72 24.16
N LYS A 115 -7.62 -10.52 24.15
CA LYS A 115 -6.60 -10.16 25.13
C LYS A 115 -7.25 -9.45 26.32
N PRO A 116 -7.48 -10.12 27.47
CA PRO A 116 -7.87 -9.41 28.68
C PRO A 116 -6.75 -8.46 29.06
N GLU A 117 -7.14 -7.22 29.33
CA GLU A 117 -6.32 -6.18 29.93
C GLU A 117 -5.80 -6.66 31.30
N ASN A 118 -4.48 -6.85 31.40
CA ASN A 118 -3.73 -7.04 32.64
C ASN A 118 -2.82 -5.84 32.84
#